data_AF-A0A517WFZ4-F1
#
_entry.id   AF-A0A517WFZ4-F1
#
_cell.length_a   1.000
_cell.length_b   1.000
_cell.length_c   1.000
_cell.angle_alpha   90.00
_cell.angle_beta   90.00
_cell.angle_gamma   90.00
#
_symmetry.space_group_name_H-M   'P 1'
#
loop_
_entity.id
_entity.type
_entity.pdbx_description
1 polymer ?
#
loop_
_entity_poly.entity_id
_entity_poly.type
_entity_poly.pdbx_seq_one_letter_code
_entity_poly.pdbx_strand_id
1 'polypeptide(L)'
;MKELSVRQSRCSYEAFSVTEVPAARITGFFLLVAGLFFADSSLLFGQNEAPANPPEAKQQNDKALSEYKPLMKPEEAVNFRKTKLRDFDELLRGGKISSSADKKLIADGARYQLYLMTFKNDPNKPENATDLKKLRANILRDIQFSGRVSGNYQARELYLEELTKQAPDLFDNHRLVRFSAVVLLSELDLRDEDRRKKTKRTAYTLAYAPLLKVIESKTQPIEVKIVAANGLGRIGEMGDPSNALRVKIAEALIPQLKNSIQDHSWYQRSLVDALGSLGITDNLARQPVVVDALLDAMKNPKRTWGVRSAAAYNIGKLPLNARSDIKLITYSIVDLTRKMVAEYNKNNNARFWKRCFWNVYLAFKPANQGSDEGLTQKKVNQTVVNDAYKQIIKPVATIVQPGNPPKIAADVTKSMDDWLKKNLPKNFRVAPVQVKPNNQQVAEGN
;
A
#
# COMPACT_ATOMS: atom_id res chain seq x y z
N MET A 1 2.06 16.04 50.73
CA MET A 1 0.81 15.62 50.06
C MET A 1 0.59 16.54 48.86
N LYS A 2 0.27 15.96 47.69
CA LYS A 2 0.19 16.55 46.32
C LYS A 2 1.42 16.31 45.44
N GLU A 3 1.31 15.19 44.74
CA GLU A 3 2.08 14.80 43.57
C GLU A 3 1.78 15.72 42.38
N LEU A 4 2.83 16.18 41.69
CA LEU A 4 2.77 16.67 40.32
C LEU A 4 3.67 15.78 39.47
N SER A 5 3.02 14.82 38.81
CA SER A 5 3.59 13.91 37.83
C SER A 5 3.74 14.65 36.49
N VAL A 6 4.99 14.94 36.11
CA VAL A 6 5.37 15.26 34.73
C VAL A 6 6.66 14.51 34.41
N ARG A 7 6.54 13.31 33.85
CA ARG A 7 7.60 12.64 33.08
C ARG A 7 7.03 11.84 31.92
N GLN A 8 7.46 12.25 30.72
CA GLN A 8 8.14 11.41 29.73
C GLN A 8 7.60 9.98 29.50
N SER A 9 7.01 9.72 28.34
CA SER A 9 7.03 8.41 27.67
C SER A 9 8.09 8.50 26.56
N ARG A 10 9.35 8.07 26.78
CA ARG A 10 9.87 6.70 26.67
C ARG A 10 9.51 6.01 25.34
N CYS A 11 10.28 6.34 24.30
CA CYS A 11 10.82 5.33 23.40
C CYS A 11 11.81 4.47 24.20
N SER A 12 11.60 3.17 24.27
CA SER A 12 12.59 2.20 24.74
C SER A 12 13.27 1.56 23.53
N TYR A 13 14.37 2.18 23.10
CA TYR A 13 15.54 1.47 22.62
C TYR A 13 16.45 1.32 23.84
N GLU A 14 16.60 0.10 24.37
CA GLU A 14 17.72 -0.25 25.24
C GLU A 14 18.46 -1.42 24.58
N ALA A 15 19.66 -1.11 24.07
CA ALA A 15 20.87 -1.89 24.31
C ALA A 15 22.08 -1.09 23.80
N PHE A 16 23.14 -1.09 24.62
CA PHE A 16 24.51 -0.57 24.42
C PHE A 16 24.85 0.84 24.94
N SER A 17 25.13 0.85 26.26
CA SER A 17 26.37 1.30 26.92
C SER A 17 27.03 2.65 26.56
N VAL A 18 26.90 3.59 27.52
CA VAL A 18 27.96 4.32 28.25
C VAL A 18 29.23 4.74 27.49
N THR A 19 29.37 6.05 27.23
CA THR A 19 30.46 6.93 27.76
C THR A 19 30.15 8.40 27.43
N GLU A 20 30.42 9.28 28.41
CA GLU A 20 30.19 10.74 28.47
C GLU A 20 31.14 11.55 27.53
N VAL A 21 30.73 12.70 26.97
CA VAL A 21 31.21 14.11 27.23
C VAL A 21 30.88 14.98 25.97
N PRO A 22 30.64 16.32 26.04
CA PRO A 22 29.32 16.96 26.09
C PRO A 22 28.89 17.72 24.80
N ALA A 23 27.63 18.15 24.86
CA ALA A 23 26.89 19.09 24.03
C ALA A 23 27.66 20.04 23.07
N ALA A 24 27.33 19.91 21.77
CA ALA A 24 27.20 21.05 20.87
C ALA A 24 25.78 21.06 20.27
N ARG A 25 25.04 22.14 20.55
CA ARG A 25 23.66 22.37 20.10
C ARG A 25 23.60 22.41 18.57
N ILE A 26 22.83 21.52 17.95
CA ILE A 26 22.34 21.70 16.58
C ILE A 26 20.81 21.74 16.64
N THR A 27 20.30 22.90 16.25
CA THR A 27 18.90 23.30 16.15
C THR A 27 18.09 22.34 15.29
N GLY A 28 16.92 21.93 15.81
CA GLY A 28 16.00 21.01 15.14
C GLY A 28 15.29 21.64 13.95
N PHE A 29 15.57 21.11 12.76
CA PHE A 29 14.72 21.22 11.58
C PHE A 29 14.21 19.82 11.24
N PHE A 30 12.97 19.50 11.62
CA PHE A 30 12.23 18.39 11.01
C PHE A 30 11.36 18.98 9.89
N LEU A 31 11.85 18.92 8.66
CA LEU A 31 11.05 19.25 7.47
C LEU A 31 10.32 17.99 6.98
N LEU A 32 8.99 18.07 7.09
CA LEU A 32 8.04 17.67 6.06
C LEU A 32 8.61 18.01 4.67
N VAL A 33 8.98 17.02 3.87
CA VAL A 33 9.21 17.20 2.42
C VAL A 33 8.47 16.10 1.66
N ALA A 34 7.18 16.34 1.48
CA ALA A 34 6.45 15.87 0.30
C ALA A 34 6.10 17.14 -0.48
N GLY A 35 7.02 17.55 -1.35
CA GLY A 35 6.89 18.75 -2.18
C GLY A 35 8.10 18.90 -3.12
N LEU A 36 7.82 18.82 -4.41
CA LEU A 36 8.65 19.20 -5.57
C LEU A 36 10.08 18.65 -5.67
N PHE A 37 10.24 17.63 -6.51
CA PHE A 37 11.35 17.56 -7.48
C PHE A 37 10.79 17.12 -8.83
N PHE A 38 10.24 18.08 -9.57
CA PHE A 38 10.33 18.07 -11.03
C PHE A 38 11.44 19.06 -11.35
N ALA A 39 12.68 18.57 -11.44
CA ALA A 39 13.80 19.25 -12.05
C ALA A 39 14.75 18.17 -12.57
N ASP A 40 14.85 18.12 -13.90
CA ASP A 40 15.79 17.44 -14.77
C ASP A 40 16.78 16.45 -14.13
N SER A 41 16.43 15.16 -14.24
CA SER A 41 17.39 14.05 -14.22
C SER A 41 17.65 13.58 -15.64
N SER A 42 18.04 14.49 -16.52
CA SER A 42 18.52 14.19 -17.88
C SER A 42 20.03 14.33 -17.94
N LEU A 43 20.76 13.62 -17.08
CA LEU A 43 22.20 13.42 -17.20
C LEU A 43 22.54 12.11 -16.47
N LEU A 44 22.49 11.00 -17.22
CA LEU A 44 23.10 9.66 -16.99
C LEU A 44 22.22 8.53 -17.55
N PHE A 45 21.71 8.67 -18.77
CA PHE A 45 21.33 7.54 -19.61
C PHE A 45 21.69 7.89 -21.05
N GLY A 46 22.25 6.92 -21.78
CA GLY A 46 22.75 7.10 -23.14
C GLY A 46 21.73 7.77 -24.05
N GLN A 47 22.22 8.70 -24.87
CA GLN A 47 21.47 9.34 -25.93
C GLN A 47 20.91 8.29 -26.88
N ASN A 48 19.62 8.00 -26.75
CA ASN A 48 18.79 7.80 -27.91
C ASN A 48 17.94 9.07 -28.00
N GLU A 49 18.14 9.83 -29.08
CA GLU A 49 17.32 11.00 -29.39
C GLU A 49 15.84 10.59 -29.29
N ALA A 50 15.09 11.32 -28.45
CA ALA A 50 13.66 11.14 -28.37
C ALA A 50 13.06 11.49 -29.76
N PRO A 51 12.11 10.68 -30.29
CA PRO A 51 11.46 11.02 -31.54
C PRO A 51 10.84 12.42 -31.43
N ALA A 52 11.07 13.24 -32.46
CA ALA A 52 10.79 14.68 -32.50
C ALA A 52 9.32 15.08 -32.23
N ASN A 53 8.40 14.11 -32.16
CA ASN A 53 7.04 14.30 -31.68
C ASN A 53 6.58 13.03 -30.92
N PRO A 54 6.11 13.15 -29.66
CA PRO A 54 5.47 12.02 -28.99
C PRO A 54 4.22 11.61 -29.78
N PRO A 55 3.91 10.30 -29.88
CA PRO A 55 2.76 9.81 -30.63
C PRO A 55 1.47 10.50 -30.17
N GLU A 56 0.57 10.83 -31.10
CA GLU A 56 -0.65 11.61 -30.87
C GLU A 56 -1.49 11.12 -29.68
N ALA A 57 -1.55 9.80 -29.47
CA ALA A 57 -2.22 9.18 -28.32
C ALA A 57 -1.62 9.56 -26.96
N LYS A 58 -0.30 9.79 -26.87
CA LYS A 58 0.35 10.31 -25.65
C LYS A 58 0.01 11.78 -25.45
N GLN A 59 0.07 12.59 -26.51
CA GLN A 59 -0.25 14.02 -26.44
C GLN A 59 -1.70 14.28 -26.01
N GLN A 60 -2.66 13.52 -26.55
CA GLN A 60 -4.07 13.64 -26.19
C GLN A 60 -4.35 13.21 -24.75
N ASN A 61 -3.66 12.17 -24.26
CA ASN A 61 -3.76 11.74 -22.87
C ASN A 61 -3.17 12.78 -21.90
N ASP A 62 -2.01 13.36 -22.23
CA ASP A 62 -1.38 14.41 -21.41
C ASP A 62 -2.25 15.67 -21.34
N LYS A 63 -2.88 16.06 -22.46
CA LYS A 63 -3.85 17.17 -22.48
C LYS A 63 -5.04 16.88 -21.57
N ALA A 64 -5.64 15.70 -21.66
CA ALA A 64 -6.78 15.31 -20.81
C ALA A 64 -6.44 15.26 -19.31
N LEU A 65 -5.19 14.94 -18.95
CA LEU A 65 -4.71 14.93 -17.58
C LEU A 65 -4.41 16.33 -17.02
N SER A 66 -4.26 17.34 -17.89
CA SER A 66 -3.93 18.72 -17.53
C SER A 66 -5.14 19.66 -17.42
N GLU A 67 -6.34 19.17 -17.74
CA GLU A 67 -7.56 19.97 -17.76
C GLU A 67 -8.37 19.80 -16.45
N TYR A 68 -8.71 20.93 -15.81
CA TYR A 68 -9.69 20.95 -14.73
C TYR A 68 -11.09 20.91 -15.32
N LYS A 69 -11.92 19.97 -14.86
CA LYS A 69 -13.31 19.81 -15.29
C LYS A 69 -14.25 20.09 -14.10
N PRO A 70 -14.64 21.34 -13.83
CA PRO A 70 -15.55 21.63 -12.72
C PRO A 70 -16.84 20.80 -12.81
N LEU A 71 -17.17 20.07 -11.74
CA LEU A 71 -18.37 19.22 -11.68
C LEU A 71 -19.56 19.93 -11.00
N MET A 72 -19.35 21.14 -10.51
CA MET A 72 -20.41 22.07 -10.09
C MET A 72 -20.08 23.47 -10.57
N LYS A 73 -21.09 24.34 -10.63
CA LYS A 73 -20.89 25.75 -10.97
C LYS A 73 -20.31 26.51 -9.76
N PRO A 74 -19.48 27.55 -9.95
CA PRO A 74 -18.96 28.36 -8.84
C PRO A 74 -20.07 28.98 -7.98
N GLU A 75 -21.16 29.45 -8.59
CA GLU A 75 -22.28 30.07 -7.88
C GLU A 75 -23.00 29.05 -6.98
N GLU A 76 -23.09 27.80 -7.45
CA GLU A 76 -23.65 26.69 -6.68
C GLU A 76 -22.81 26.43 -5.42
N ALA A 77 -21.48 26.43 -5.56
CA ALA A 77 -20.53 26.29 -4.46
C ALA A 77 -20.73 27.37 -3.39
N VAL A 78 -20.74 28.63 -3.83
CA VAL A 78 -20.89 29.80 -2.96
C VAL A 78 -22.25 29.77 -2.27
N ASN A 79 -23.31 29.39 -3.00
CA ASN A 79 -24.65 29.29 -2.44
C ASN A 79 -24.75 28.19 -1.37
N PHE A 80 -24.20 27.00 -1.62
CA PHE A 80 -24.17 25.93 -0.62
C PHE A 80 -23.45 26.38 0.66
N ARG A 81 -22.30 27.03 0.52
CA ARG A 81 -21.56 27.58 1.67
C ARG A 81 -22.39 28.55 2.49
N LYS A 82 -23.13 29.44 1.84
CA LYS A 82 -23.94 30.48 2.50
C LYS A 82 -25.20 29.93 3.16
N THR A 83 -25.82 28.91 2.58
CA THR A 83 -27.20 28.51 2.93
C THR A 83 -27.31 27.15 3.61
N LYS A 84 -26.37 26.23 3.36
CA LYS A 84 -26.48 24.83 3.80
C LYS A 84 -25.29 24.32 4.62
N LEU A 85 -24.10 24.93 4.49
CA LEU A 85 -22.88 24.38 5.10
C LEU A 85 -22.97 24.28 6.62
N ARG A 86 -23.52 25.30 7.29
CA ARG A 86 -23.69 25.26 8.76
C ARG A 86 -24.59 24.10 9.18
N ASP A 87 -25.75 23.97 8.53
CA ASP A 87 -26.73 22.93 8.87
C ASP A 87 -26.17 21.54 8.56
N PHE A 88 -25.38 21.40 7.48
CA PHE A 88 -24.62 20.19 7.18
C PHE A 88 -23.60 19.86 8.28
N ASP A 89 -22.79 20.83 8.71
CA ASP A 89 -21.79 20.64 9.77
C ASP A 89 -22.44 20.28 11.11
N GLU A 90 -23.55 20.92 11.46
CA GLU A 90 -24.34 20.63 12.66
C GLU A 90 -24.95 19.24 12.62
N LEU A 91 -25.55 18.86 11.48
CA LEU A 91 -26.11 17.52 11.28
C LEU A 91 -25.01 16.44 11.36
N LEU A 92 -23.89 16.65 10.69
CA LEU A 92 -22.78 15.70 10.68
C LEU A 92 -22.16 15.53 12.08
N ARG A 93 -22.00 16.62 12.84
CA ARG A 93 -21.51 16.58 14.24
C ARG A 93 -22.53 15.97 15.19
N GLY A 94 -23.81 16.30 15.03
CA GLY A 94 -24.91 15.76 15.80
C GLY A 94 -25.12 14.26 15.57
N GLY A 95 -24.81 13.78 14.36
CA GLY A 95 -24.63 12.37 14.06
C GLY A 95 -25.91 11.56 13.83
N LYS A 96 -27.07 12.07 14.27
CA LYS A 96 -28.38 11.42 14.10
C LYS A 96 -29.00 11.79 12.75
N ILE A 97 -29.52 10.79 12.04
CA ILE A 97 -30.33 10.99 10.83
C ILE A 97 -31.78 10.70 11.18
N SER A 98 -32.66 11.70 11.04
CA SER A 98 -34.07 11.62 11.46
C SER A 98 -35.04 11.69 10.28
N SER A 99 -34.59 12.17 9.11
CA SER A 99 -35.48 12.41 7.96
C SER A 99 -34.81 12.11 6.62
N SER A 100 -35.60 12.10 5.54
CA SER A 100 -35.10 12.07 4.16
C SER A 100 -34.36 13.35 3.78
N ALA A 101 -34.75 14.50 4.36
CA ALA A 101 -34.07 15.78 4.15
C ALA A 101 -32.65 15.76 4.73
N ASP A 102 -32.45 15.14 5.89
CA ASP A 102 -31.14 14.96 6.52
C ASP A 102 -30.23 14.12 5.60
N LYS A 103 -30.75 13.01 5.06
CA LYS A 103 -30.00 12.16 4.12
C LYS A 103 -29.57 12.95 2.89
N LYS A 104 -30.48 13.74 2.32
CA LYS A 104 -30.20 14.61 1.17
C LYS A 104 -29.13 15.66 1.52
N LEU A 105 -29.19 16.27 2.70
CA LEU A 105 -28.21 17.27 3.12
C LEU A 105 -26.81 16.67 3.26
N ILE A 106 -26.68 15.45 3.80
CA ILE A 106 -25.40 14.73 3.85
C ILE A 106 -24.88 14.42 2.44
N ALA A 107 -25.74 13.95 1.53
CA ALA A 107 -25.37 13.67 0.15
C ALA A 107 -24.94 14.95 -0.61
N ASP A 108 -25.68 16.06 -0.46
CA ASP A 108 -25.34 17.36 -1.03
C ASP A 108 -24.01 17.88 -0.46
N GLY A 109 -23.76 17.69 0.85
CA GLY A 109 -22.52 18.07 1.51
C GLY A 109 -21.30 17.27 1.03
N ALA A 110 -21.45 15.94 0.85
CA ALA A 110 -20.43 15.10 0.24
C ALA A 110 -20.10 15.56 -1.18
N ARG A 111 -21.13 15.85 -1.99
CA ARG A 111 -20.97 16.40 -3.34
C ARG A 111 -20.20 17.71 -3.32
N TYR A 112 -20.64 18.64 -2.48
CA TYR A 112 -20.01 19.95 -2.33
C TYR A 112 -18.52 19.82 -2.01
N GLN A 113 -18.17 19.04 -0.98
CA GLN A 113 -16.78 18.90 -0.54
C GLN A 113 -15.89 18.22 -1.59
N LEU A 114 -16.41 17.19 -2.27
CA LEU A 114 -15.68 16.52 -3.35
C LEU A 114 -15.50 17.46 -4.55
N TYR A 115 -16.56 18.14 -4.97
CA TYR A 115 -16.56 18.91 -6.21
C TYR A 115 -15.78 20.22 -6.08
N LEU A 116 -15.58 20.73 -4.86
CA LEU A 116 -14.62 21.81 -4.60
C LEU A 116 -13.21 21.46 -5.09
N MET A 117 -12.81 20.18 -5.07
CA MET A 117 -11.51 19.76 -5.60
C MET A 117 -11.38 19.95 -7.10
N THR A 118 -12.49 20.06 -7.84
CA THR A 118 -12.49 20.10 -9.31
C THR A 118 -12.23 21.50 -9.89
N PHE A 119 -12.26 22.53 -9.05
CA PHE A 119 -11.90 23.88 -9.49
C PHE A 119 -10.40 24.09 -9.45
N LYS A 120 -9.90 24.86 -10.43
CA LYS A 120 -8.51 25.34 -10.43
C LYS A 120 -8.26 26.37 -9.31
N ASN A 121 -9.24 27.25 -9.08
CA ASN A 121 -9.22 28.31 -8.08
C ASN A 121 -10.40 28.13 -7.11
N ASP A 122 -10.23 28.52 -5.85
CA ASP A 122 -11.29 28.38 -4.84
C ASP A 122 -12.49 29.27 -5.23
N PRO A 123 -13.70 28.72 -5.44
CA PRO A 123 -14.87 29.53 -5.82
C PRO A 123 -15.26 30.56 -4.76
N ASN A 124 -14.82 30.39 -3.52
CA ASN A 124 -15.05 31.33 -2.43
C ASN A 124 -14.01 32.44 -2.32
N LYS A 125 -12.84 32.22 -2.94
CA LYS A 125 -11.68 33.11 -2.96
C LYS A 125 -10.96 32.93 -4.29
N PRO A 126 -11.54 33.42 -5.41
CA PRO A 126 -11.07 33.11 -6.76
C PRO A 126 -9.63 33.52 -7.04
N GLU A 127 -9.09 34.44 -6.25
CA GLU A 127 -7.68 34.85 -6.29
C GLU A 127 -6.70 33.75 -5.85
N ASN A 128 -7.18 32.73 -5.12
CA ASN A 128 -6.35 31.64 -4.60
C ASN A 128 -6.54 30.35 -5.40
N ALA A 129 -5.44 29.67 -5.68
CA ALA A 129 -5.49 28.30 -6.21
C ALA A 129 -6.16 27.35 -5.21
N THR A 130 -6.85 26.33 -5.71
CA THR A 130 -7.50 25.33 -4.87
C THR A 130 -6.46 24.50 -4.11
N ASP A 131 -6.52 24.55 -2.78
CA ASP A 131 -5.66 23.73 -1.92
C ASP A 131 -6.28 22.33 -1.70
N LEU A 132 -5.94 21.41 -2.59
CA LEU A 132 -6.41 20.02 -2.55
C LEU A 132 -6.02 19.30 -1.25
N LYS A 133 -4.86 19.62 -0.66
CA LYS A 133 -4.42 19.01 0.61
C LYS A 133 -5.31 19.46 1.75
N LYS A 134 -5.62 20.75 1.82
CA LYS A 134 -6.51 21.32 2.83
C LYS A 134 -7.93 20.80 2.69
N LEU A 135 -8.46 20.69 1.48
CA LEU A 135 -9.80 20.12 1.25
C LEU A 135 -9.90 18.69 1.78
N ARG A 136 -8.95 17.81 1.43
CA ARG A 136 -8.93 16.44 1.99
C ARG A 136 -8.81 16.42 3.51
N ALA A 137 -7.91 17.24 4.06
CA ALA A 137 -7.72 17.32 5.51
C ALA A 137 -8.98 17.79 6.24
N ASN A 138 -9.76 18.70 5.64
CA ASN A 138 -11.05 19.12 6.18
C ASN A 138 -12.07 17.98 6.15
N ILE A 139 -12.22 17.27 5.02
CA ILE A 139 -13.14 16.12 4.93
C ILE A 139 -12.80 15.06 5.98
N LEU A 140 -11.54 14.69 6.13
CA LEU A 140 -11.10 13.71 7.13
C LEU A 140 -11.33 14.22 8.57
N ARG A 141 -11.13 15.51 8.82
CA ARG A 141 -11.44 16.15 10.10
C ARG A 141 -12.93 16.08 10.41
N ASP A 142 -13.79 16.36 9.42
CA ASP A 142 -15.23 16.34 9.59
C ASP A 142 -15.72 14.93 9.92
N ILE A 143 -15.18 13.91 9.25
CA ILE A 143 -15.39 12.50 9.59
C ILE A 143 -14.98 12.22 11.03
N GLN A 144 -13.77 12.63 11.44
CA GLN A 144 -13.21 12.39 12.78
C GLN A 144 -14.08 12.96 13.91
N PHE A 145 -14.72 14.12 13.69
CA PHE A 145 -15.59 14.77 14.69
C PHE A 145 -17.07 14.38 14.56
N SER A 146 -17.47 13.76 13.45
CA SER A 146 -18.86 13.33 13.24
C SER A 146 -19.33 12.35 14.31
N GLY A 147 -20.46 12.66 14.95
CA GLY A 147 -21.07 11.80 15.97
C GLY A 147 -20.27 11.65 17.26
N ARG A 148 -19.11 12.31 17.39
CA ARG A 148 -18.17 12.08 18.51
C ARG A 148 -18.75 12.56 19.83
N VAL A 149 -19.48 13.67 19.82
CA VAL A 149 -20.09 14.26 21.03
C VAL A 149 -21.38 13.54 21.39
N SER A 150 -22.23 13.24 20.40
CA SER A 150 -23.53 12.60 20.61
C SER A 150 -23.45 11.09 20.82
N GLY A 151 -22.37 10.45 20.37
CA GLY A 151 -22.23 8.99 20.32
C GLY A 151 -23.04 8.32 19.21
N ASN A 152 -23.72 9.08 18.34
CA ASN A 152 -24.48 8.57 17.20
C ASN A 152 -23.68 8.76 15.90
N TYR A 153 -23.43 7.68 15.17
CA TYR A 153 -22.58 7.69 13.97
C TYR A 153 -23.36 7.49 12.65
N GLN A 154 -24.69 7.57 12.64
CA GLN A 154 -25.51 7.39 11.43
C GLN A 154 -25.12 8.37 10.31
N ALA A 155 -24.93 9.65 10.65
CA ALA A 155 -24.52 10.67 9.69
C ALA A 155 -23.09 10.42 9.17
N ARG A 156 -22.18 9.91 10.01
CA ARG A 156 -20.82 9.54 9.62
C ARG A 156 -20.85 8.42 8.58
N GLU A 157 -21.59 7.35 8.85
CA GLU A 157 -21.70 6.20 7.96
C GLU A 157 -22.29 6.60 6.61
N LEU A 158 -23.37 7.38 6.60
CA LEU A 158 -23.96 7.90 5.38
C LEU A 158 -23.01 8.85 4.62
N TYR A 159 -22.26 9.69 5.33
CA TYR A 159 -21.29 10.58 4.70
C TYR A 159 -20.15 9.80 4.03
N LEU A 160 -19.63 8.75 4.68
CA LEU A 160 -18.64 7.84 4.09
C LEU A 160 -19.19 7.12 2.85
N GLU A 161 -20.45 6.67 2.89
CA GLU A 161 -21.15 6.07 1.76
C GLU A 161 -21.23 7.04 0.58
N GLU A 162 -21.73 8.26 0.81
CA GLU A 162 -21.90 9.26 -0.24
C GLU A 162 -20.56 9.76 -0.81
N LEU A 163 -19.53 9.94 0.03
CA LEU A 163 -18.17 10.22 -0.45
C LEU A 163 -17.65 9.12 -1.38
N THR A 164 -17.85 7.86 -0.99
CA THR A 164 -17.38 6.70 -1.76
C THR A 164 -18.13 6.51 -3.07
N LYS A 165 -19.43 6.81 -3.06
CA LYS A 165 -20.33 6.72 -4.22
C LYS A 165 -20.02 7.78 -5.27
N GLN A 166 -19.71 9.01 -4.84
CA GLN A 166 -19.52 10.18 -5.71
C GLN A 166 -18.06 10.44 -6.11
N ALA A 167 -17.07 9.97 -5.33
CA ALA A 167 -15.65 10.12 -5.68
C ALA A 167 -15.26 9.62 -7.09
N PRO A 168 -15.87 8.56 -7.66
CA PRO A 168 -15.61 8.15 -9.05
C PRO A 168 -15.78 9.24 -10.10
N ASP A 169 -16.64 10.24 -9.86
CA ASP A 169 -16.86 11.34 -10.81
C ASP A 169 -15.59 12.16 -11.02
N LEU A 170 -14.68 12.17 -10.04
CA LEU A 170 -13.39 12.87 -10.10
C LEU A 170 -12.32 12.08 -10.85
N PHE A 171 -12.56 10.82 -11.18
CA PHE A 171 -11.54 9.96 -11.80
C PHE A 171 -11.26 10.30 -13.26
N ASP A 172 -12.08 11.12 -13.91
CA ASP A 172 -11.81 11.68 -15.24
C ASP A 172 -11.38 13.17 -15.24
N ASN A 173 -10.99 13.70 -14.07
CA ASN A 173 -10.64 15.11 -13.93
C ASN A 173 -9.14 15.39 -14.17
N HIS A 174 -8.66 16.56 -13.77
CA HIS A 174 -7.24 16.88 -13.71
C HIS A 174 -6.45 15.85 -12.89
N ARG A 175 -5.20 15.55 -13.29
CA ARG A 175 -4.32 14.56 -12.66
C ARG A 175 -4.25 14.69 -11.13
N LEU A 176 -4.08 15.93 -10.63
CA LEU A 176 -4.02 16.20 -9.18
C LEU A 176 -5.35 15.97 -8.47
N VAL A 177 -6.47 16.17 -9.16
CA VAL A 177 -7.82 15.94 -8.62
C VAL A 177 -8.09 14.44 -8.53
N ARG A 178 -7.76 13.67 -9.58
CA ARG A 178 -7.78 12.20 -9.55
C ARG A 178 -6.96 11.66 -8.39
N PHE A 179 -5.70 12.11 -8.29
CA PHE A 179 -4.80 11.72 -7.20
C PHE A 179 -5.39 12.05 -5.83
N SER A 180 -5.95 13.25 -5.66
CA SER A 180 -6.55 13.68 -4.40
C SER A 180 -7.78 12.84 -4.01
N ALA A 181 -8.65 12.52 -4.97
CA ALA A 181 -9.81 11.67 -4.71
C ALA A 181 -9.39 10.26 -4.26
N VAL A 182 -8.37 9.67 -4.90
CA VAL A 182 -7.87 8.34 -4.53
C VAL A 182 -7.14 8.35 -3.20
N VAL A 183 -6.38 9.41 -2.87
CA VAL A 183 -5.78 9.59 -1.54
C VAL A 183 -6.87 9.64 -0.47
N LEU A 184 -7.92 10.46 -0.69
CA LEU A 184 -9.04 10.56 0.24
C LEU A 184 -9.68 9.20 0.50
N LEU A 185 -10.05 8.48 -0.57
CA LEU A 185 -10.65 7.13 -0.47
C LEU A 185 -9.76 6.14 0.29
N SER A 186 -8.45 6.23 0.10
CA SER A 186 -7.47 5.36 0.75
C SER A 186 -7.34 5.64 2.26
N GLU A 187 -7.68 6.84 2.70
CA GLU A 187 -7.53 7.31 4.09
C GLU A 187 -8.83 7.23 4.91
N LEU A 188 -9.96 6.88 4.29
CA LEU A 188 -11.25 6.79 4.98
C LEU A 188 -11.25 5.75 6.10
N ASP A 189 -11.85 6.12 7.23
CA ASP A 189 -12.02 5.27 8.42
C ASP A 189 -13.49 5.16 8.79
N LEU A 190 -13.92 3.91 9.03
CA LEU A 190 -15.19 3.66 9.69
C LEU A 190 -15.10 4.07 11.16
N ARG A 191 -13.98 3.75 11.83
CA ARG A 191 -13.75 4.05 13.25
C ARG A 191 -12.33 4.54 13.48
N ASP A 192 -12.20 5.59 14.28
CA ASP A 192 -10.91 6.13 14.69
C ASP A 192 -10.32 5.34 15.87
N GLU A 193 -9.01 5.42 16.08
CA GLU A 193 -8.37 4.83 17.26
C GLU A 193 -8.83 5.57 18.53
N ASP A 194 -9.28 4.81 19.54
CA ASP A 194 -9.50 5.32 20.89
C ASP A 194 -8.69 4.48 21.89
N ARG A 195 -7.55 5.01 22.32
CA ARG A 195 -6.65 4.34 23.26
C ARG A 195 -7.28 4.14 24.63
N ARG A 196 -8.16 5.05 25.08
CA ARG A 196 -8.82 4.94 26.39
C ARG A 196 -9.83 3.80 26.36
N LYS A 197 -10.57 3.66 25.26
CA LYS A 197 -11.55 2.59 25.03
C LYS A 197 -10.95 1.33 24.40
N LYS A 198 -9.63 1.26 24.20
CA LYS A 198 -8.93 0.18 23.49
C LYS A 198 -9.54 -0.17 22.12
N THR A 199 -10.15 0.82 21.48
CA THR A 199 -10.77 0.65 20.16
C THR A 199 -9.70 0.84 19.10
N LYS A 200 -9.54 -0.17 18.23
CA LYS A 200 -8.62 -0.10 17.11
C LYS A 200 -9.23 0.72 15.98
N ARG A 201 -8.39 1.48 15.29
CA ARG A 201 -8.75 2.16 14.04
C ARG A 201 -9.21 1.12 13.01
N THR A 202 -10.32 1.38 12.33
CA THR A 202 -10.90 0.48 11.32
C THR A 202 -11.11 1.22 10.01
N ALA A 203 -10.46 0.75 8.93
CA ALA A 203 -10.59 1.37 7.62
C ALA A 203 -12.01 1.20 7.05
N TYR A 204 -12.49 2.16 6.27
CA TYR A 204 -13.80 2.06 5.63
C TYR A 204 -13.76 1.08 4.45
N THR A 205 -14.32 -0.11 4.63
CA THR A 205 -14.18 -1.21 3.66
C THR A 205 -14.81 -0.91 2.31
N LEU A 206 -15.96 -0.23 2.26
CA LEU A 206 -16.68 0.04 1.00
C LEU A 206 -15.89 0.93 0.02
N ALA A 207 -14.86 1.63 0.48
CA ALA A 207 -13.92 2.34 -0.39
C ALA A 207 -13.18 1.41 -1.37
N TYR A 208 -13.16 0.09 -1.13
CA TYR A 208 -12.53 -0.87 -2.04
C TYR A 208 -13.09 -0.76 -3.47
N ALA A 209 -14.41 -0.53 -3.61
CA ALA A 209 -15.08 -0.61 -4.90
C ALA A 209 -14.59 0.47 -5.88
N PRO A 210 -14.57 1.77 -5.52
CA PRO A 210 -13.96 2.78 -6.39
C PRO A 210 -12.44 2.63 -6.53
N LEU A 211 -11.72 2.13 -5.52
CA LEU A 211 -10.28 1.87 -5.64
C LEU A 211 -9.98 0.76 -6.66
N LEU A 212 -10.81 -0.27 -6.76
CA LEU A 212 -10.70 -1.30 -7.81
C LEU A 212 -10.91 -0.71 -9.20
N LYS A 213 -11.90 0.18 -9.38
CA LYS A 213 -12.10 0.89 -10.66
C LYS A 213 -10.84 1.63 -11.12
N VAL A 214 -10.11 2.23 -10.18
CA VAL A 214 -8.83 2.91 -10.49
C VAL A 214 -7.75 1.92 -10.92
N ILE A 215 -7.61 0.81 -10.20
CA ILE A 215 -6.62 -0.23 -10.49
C ILE A 215 -6.86 -0.85 -11.87
N GLU A 216 -8.12 -1.16 -12.18
CA GLU A 216 -8.52 -1.85 -13.42
C GLU A 216 -8.52 -0.92 -14.63
N SER A 217 -8.60 0.40 -14.43
CA SER A 217 -8.60 1.37 -15.52
C SER A 217 -7.27 1.39 -16.28
N LYS A 218 -7.34 1.37 -17.61
CA LYS A 218 -6.17 1.53 -18.49
C LYS A 218 -5.71 2.98 -18.63
N THR A 219 -6.58 3.94 -18.31
CA THR A 219 -6.33 5.38 -18.50
C THR A 219 -5.83 6.07 -17.23
N GLN A 220 -5.90 5.41 -16.07
CA GLN A 220 -5.42 6.01 -14.83
C GLN A 220 -3.89 6.08 -14.80
N PRO A 221 -3.32 7.25 -14.44
CA PRO A 221 -1.88 7.38 -14.25
C PRO A 221 -1.31 6.42 -13.18
N ILE A 222 -0.05 6.04 -13.35
CA ILE A 222 0.62 5.06 -12.48
C ILE A 222 0.62 5.54 -11.02
N GLU A 223 0.88 6.82 -10.74
CA GLU A 223 0.85 7.32 -9.35
C GLU A 223 -0.52 7.25 -8.69
N VAL A 224 -1.60 7.38 -9.47
CA VAL A 224 -2.97 7.23 -8.96
C VAL A 224 -3.24 5.75 -8.63
N LYS A 225 -2.76 4.83 -9.47
CA LYS A 225 -2.83 3.38 -9.21
C LYS A 225 -1.98 2.94 -8.01
N ILE A 226 -0.81 3.55 -7.79
CA ILE A 226 0.03 3.32 -6.60
C ILE A 226 -0.78 3.61 -5.33
N VAL A 227 -1.42 4.77 -5.26
CA VAL A 227 -2.23 5.15 -4.09
C VAL A 227 -3.41 4.19 -3.93
N ALA A 228 -4.09 3.82 -5.02
CA ALA A 228 -5.20 2.89 -4.96
C ALA A 228 -4.79 1.51 -4.42
N ALA A 229 -3.64 0.98 -4.85
CA ALA A 229 -3.12 -0.28 -4.36
C ALA A 229 -2.80 -0.20 -2.86
N ASN A 230 -2.18 0.89 -2.40
CA ASN A 230 -1.91 1.11 -0.97
C ASN A 230 -3.21 1.19 -0.16
N GLY A 231 -4.25 1.87 -0.67
CA GLY A 231 -5.57 1.94 -0.05
C GLY A 231 -6.24 0.57 0.09
N LEU A 232 -6.15 -0.28 -0.96
CA LEU A 232 -6.66 -1.65 -0.92
C LEU A 232 -5.90 -2.53 0.09
N GLY A 233 -4.57 -2.38 0.16
CA GLY A 233 -3.75 -3.04 1.17
C GLY A 233 -4.17 -2.66 2.59
N ARG A 234 -4.36 -1.36 2.82
CA ARG A 234 -4.86 -0.83 4.10
C ARG A 234 -6.24 -1.37 4.46
N ILE A 235 -7.17 -1.46 3.50
CA ILE A 235 -8.48 -2.08 3.73
C ILE A 235 -8.32 -3.56 4.15
N GLY A 236 -7.43 -4.31 3.49
CA GLY A 236 -7.12 -5.68 3.87
C GLY A 236 -6.59 -5.83 5.30
N GLU A 237 -5.71 -4.92 5.71
CA GLU A 237 -4.99 -5.00 6.98
C GLU A 237 -5.82 -4.54 8.18
N MET A 238 -6.59 -3.47 8.03
CA MET A 238 -7.28 -2.82 9.14
C MET A 238 -8.78 -2.56 8.89
N GLY A 239 -9.35 -2.97 7.76
CA GLY A 239 -10.79 -2.83 7.50
C GLY A 239 -11.64 -4.01 7.99
N ASP A 240 -11.00 -5.11 8.40
CA ASP A 240 -11.66 -6.41 8.66
C ASP A 240 -12.66 -6.86 7.55
N PRO A 241 -12.24 -6.85 6.26
CA PRO A 241 -13.11 -7.27 5.18
C PRO A 241 -13.39 -8.78 5.24
N SER A 242 -14.55 -9.19 4.70
CA SER A 242 -14.87 -10.62 4.54
C SER A 242 -13.87 -11.33 3.62
N ASN A 243 -13.71 -12.64 3.77
CA ASN A 243 -12.81 -13.42 2.90
C ASN A 243 -13.19 -13.30 1.42
N ALA A 244 -14.48 -13.29 1.08
CA ALA A 244 -14.93 -13.09 -0.30
C ALA A 244 -14.45 -11.74 -0.87
N LEU A 245 -14.50 -10.68 -0.05
CA LEU A 245 -14.00 -9.37 -0.46
C LEU A 245 -12.47 -9.35 -0.62
N ARG A 246 -11.73 -9.98 0.31
CA ARG A 246 -10.27 -10.14 0.21
C ARG A 246 -9.88 -10.86 -1.07
N VAL A 247 -10.58 -11.95 -1.43
CA VAL A 247 -10.35 -12.70 -2.67
C VAL A 247 -10.62 -11.82 -3.89
N LYS A 248 -11.74 -11.10 -3.92
CA LYS A 248 -12.06 -10.17 -5.02
C LYS A 248 -10.96 -9.12 -5.23
N ILE A 249 -10.42 -8.56 -4.15
CA ILE A 249 -9.31 -7.62 -4.22
C ILE A 249 -8.04 -8.31 -4.75
N ALA A 250 -7.71 -9.50 -4.26
CA ALA A 250 -6.56 -10.27 -4.74
C ALA A 250 -6.66 -10.58 -6.24
N GLU A 251 -7.82 -11.02 -6.71
CA GLU A 251 -8.07 -11.36 -8.12
C GLU A 251 -7.93 -10.16 -9.05
N ALA A 252 -8.23 -8.95 -8.58
CA ALA A 252 -7.98 -7.72 -9.34
C ALA A 252 -6.50 -7.29 -9.32
N LEU A 253 -5.80 -7.48 -8.19
CA LEU A 253 -4.38 -7.08 -8.04
C LEU A 253 -3.41 -8.02 -8.76
N ILE A 254 -3.68 -9.33 -8.80
CA ILE A 254 -2.76 -10.33 -9.36
C ILE A 254 -2.46 -10.08 -10.86
N PRO A 255 -3.45 -9.86 -11.75
CA PRO A 255 -3.19 -9.54 -13.15
C PRO A 255 -2.37 -8.26 -13.32
N GLN A 256 -2.63 -7.23 -12.50
CA GLN A 256 -1.88 -5.97 -12.53
C GLN A 256 -0.43 -6.21 -12.11
N LEU A 257 -0.18 -7.04 -11.08
CA LEU A 257 1.17 -7.40 -10.69
C LEU A 257 1.87 -8.12 -11.85
N LYS A 258 1.22 -9.11 -12.49
CA LYS A 258 1.80 -9.84 -13.63
C LYS A 258 2.18 -8.91 -14.79
N ASN A 259 1.33 -7.95 -15.12
CA ASN A 259 1.53 -7.05 -16.27
C ASN A 259 2.48 -5.88 -15.98
N SER A 260 2.71 -5.53 -14.71
CA SER A 260 3.50 -4.36 -14.30
C SER A 260 5.02 -4.52 -14.42
N ILE A 261 5.54 -5.50 -15.18
CA ILE A 261 6.99 -5.74 -15.29
C ILE A 261 7.74 -4.52 -15.82
N GLN A 262 7.14 -3.81 -16.80
CA GLN A 262 7.70 -2.60 -17.40
C GLN A 262 7.30 -1.32 -16.67
N ASP A 263 6.39 -1.40 -15.70
CA ASP A 263 5.98 -0.25 -14.92
C ASP A 263 7.00 0.08 -13.84
N HIS A 264 6.91 1.31 -13.32
CA HIS A 264 7.80 1.77 -12.26
C HIS A 264 7.77 0.86 -11.03
N SER A 265 8.95 0.60 -10.45
CA SER A 265 9.12 -0.34 -9.31
C SER A 265 8.31 0.02 -8.06
N TRP A 266 7.83 1.25 -7.94
CA TRP A 266 6.93 1.66 -6.85
C TRP A 266 5.55 1.03 -7.00
N TYR A 267 5.01 0.99 -8.22
CA TYR A 267 3.73 0.35 -8.47
C TYR A 267 3.77 -1.14 -8.22
N GLN A 268 4.81 -1.81 -8.73
CA GLN A 268 5.03 -3.23 -8.48
C GLN A 268 5.10 -3.55 -6.97
N ARG A 269 5.79 -2.69 -6.18
CA ARG A 269 5.86 -2.83 -4.72
C ARG A 269 4.52 -2.61 -4.04
N SER A 270 3.78 -1.56 -4.40
CA SER A 270 2.45 -1.31 -3.85
C SER A 270 1.49 -2.47 -4.10
N LEU A 271 1.54 -3.11 -5.27
CA LEU A 271 0.74 -4.31 -5.55
C LEU A 271 1.15 -5.50 -4.68
N VAL A 272 2.46 -5.71 -4.50
CA VAL A 272 3.02 -6.76 -3.63
C VAL A 272 2.64 -6.54 -2.17
N ASP A 273 2.78 -5.33 -1.67
CA ASP A 273 2.44 -4.95 -0.29
C ASP A 273 0.93 -5.09 -0.05
N ALA A 274 0.11 -4.65 -1.02
CA ALA A 274 -1.34 -4.80 -0.94
C ALA A 274 -1.77 -6.28 -0.83
N LEU A 275 -1.21 -7.16 -1.68
CA LEU A 275 -1.47 -8.60 -1.62
C LEU A 275 -1.07 -9.20 -0.27
N GLY A 276 0.08 -8.82 0.28
CA GLY A 276 0.55 -9.28 1.59
C GLY A 276 -0.31 -8.82 2.76
N SER A 277 -0.97 -7.66 2.63
CA SER A 277 -1.85 -7.10 3.66
C SER A 277 -3.28 -7.66 3.64
N LEU A 278 -3.67 -8.47 2.64
CA LEU A 278 -5.03 -9.06 2.60
C LEU A 278 -5.24 -10.16 3.64
N GLY A 279 -4.18 -10.74 4.20
CA GLY A 279 -4.29 -11.78 5.23
C GLY A 279 -5.00 -13.05 4.74
N ILE A 280 -4.89 -13.38 3.45
CA ILE A 280 -5.39 -14.63 2.85
C ILE A 280 -4.30 -15.26 1.99
N THR A 281 -4.33 -16.58 1.85
CA THR A 281 -3.47 -17.31 0.92
C THR A 281 -4.23 -17.79 -0.31
N ASP A 282 -5.48 -18.21 -0.11
CA ASP A 282 -6.24 -18.99 -1.08
C ASP A 282 -7.41 -18.20 -1.69
N ASN A 283 -7.81 -18.54 -2.91
CA ASN A 283 -9.08 -18.10 -3.50
C ASN A 283 -10.26 -18.95 -3.00
N LEU A 284 -11.48 -18.66 -3.50
CA LEU A 284 -12.68 -19.42 -3.14
C LEU A 284 -12.61 -20.90 -3.53
N ALA A 285 -11.82 -21.24 -4.56
CA ALA A 285 -11.53 -22.62 -4.98
C ALA A 285 -10.40 -23.29 -4.18
N ARG A 286 -9.95 -22.68 -3.07
CA ARG A 286 -8.86 -23.17 -2.20
C ARG A 286 -7.50 -23.32 -2.92
N GLN A 287 -7.27 -22.54 -3.97
CA GLN A 287 -5.98 -22.46 -4.66
C GLN A 287 -5.13 -21.34 -4.07
N PRO A 288 -3.82 -21.53 -3.82
CA PRO A 288 -2.95 -20.59 -3.11
C PRO A 288 -2.49 -19.40 -3.97
N VAL A 289 -3.44 -18.72 -4.63
CA VAL A 289 -3.18 -17.73 -5.69
C VAL A 289 -2.34 -16.54 -5.23
N VAL A 290 -2.45 -16.13 -3.96
CA VAL A 290 -1.69 -14.99 -3.42
C VAL A 290 -0.23 -15.39 -3.23
N VAL A 291 0.01 -16.58 -2.67
CA VAL A 291 1.37 -17.12 -2.47
C VAL A 291 2.05 -17.32 -3.82
N ASP A 292 1.34 -17.89 -4.80
CA ASP A 292 1.85 -18.10 -6.16
C ASP A 292 2.24 -16.76 -6.82
N ALA A 293 1.36 -15.75 -6.77
CA ALA A 293 1.64 -14.45 -7.36
C ALA A 293 2.87 -13.76 -6.74
N LEU A 294 3.03 -13.84 -5.41
CA LEU A 294 4.19 -13.28 -4.73
C LEU A 294 5.47 -14.07 -5.03
N LEU A 295 5.42 -15.41 -5.10
CA LEU A 295 6.57 -16.22 -5.50
C LEU A 295 7.00 -15.93 -6.94
N ASP A 296 6.06 -15.76 -7.86
CA ASP A 296 6.34 -15.37 -9.24
C ASP A 296 7.03 -14.00 -9.31
N ALA A 297 6.52 -13.01 -8.55
CA ALA A 297 7.16 -11.69 -8.46
C ALA A 297 8.56 -11.76 -7.85
N MET A 298 8.76 -12.60 -6.83
CA MET A 298 10.05 -12.80 -6.17
C MET A 298 11.10 -13.45 -7.09
N LYS A 299 10.69 -14.44 -7.89
CA LYS A 299 11.58 -15.22 -8.77
C LYS A 299 11.91 -14.50 -10.08
N ASN A 300 11.08 -13.56 -10.52
CA ASN A 300 11.23 -12.91 -11.82
C ASN A 300 12.48 -11.99 -11.87
N PRO A 301 13.51 -12.32 -12.68
CA PRO A 301 14.74 -11.54 -12.76
C PRO A 301 14.57 -10.17 -13.43
N LYS A 302 13.48 -9.94 -14.17
CA LYS A 302 13.18 -8.64 -14.78
C LYS A 302 12.72 -7.59 -13.75
N ARG A 303 12.36 -8.01 -12.53
CA ARG A 303 11.97 -7.11 -11.45
C ARG A 303 13.19 -6.69 -10.63
N THR A 304 13.14 -5.48 -10.09
CA THR A 304 14.22 -4.96 -9.24
C THR A 304 14.34 -5.75 -7.94
N TRP A 305 15.53 -5.73 -7.32
CA TRP A 305 15.76 -6.35 -6.01
C TRP A 305 14.81 -5.85 -4.92
N GLY A 306 14.41 -4.58 -5.00
CA GLY A 306 13.44 -3.98 -4.09
C GLY A 306 12.06 -4.63 -4.18
N VAL A 307 11.58 -4.94 -5.39
CA VAL A 307 10.29 -5.62 -5.59
C VAL A 307 10.38 -7.09 -5.17
N ARG A 308 11.45 -7.77 -5.58
CA ARG A 308 11.64 -9.20 -5.32
C ARG A 308 11.77 -9.49 -3.83
N SER A 309 12.55 -8.69 -3.11
CA SER A 309 12.69 -8.80 -1.65
C SER A 309 11.41 -8.39 -0.91
N ALA A 310 10.67 -7.38 -1.39
CA ALA A 310 9.37 -7.05 -0.83
C ALA A 310 8.36 -8.20 -0.96
N ALA A 311 8.41 -8.96 -2.07
CA ALA A 311 7.58 -10.15 -2.24
C ALA A 311 7.94 -11.24 -1.22
N ALA A 312 9.24 -11.46 -0.96
CA ALA A 312 9.69 -12.37 0.10
C ALA A 312 9.15 -11.96 1.48
N TYR A 313 9.28 -10.67 1.83
CA TYR A 313 8.75 -10.12 3.08
C TYR A 313 7.24 -10.38 3.21
N ASN A 314 6.46 -10.03 2.18
CA ASN A 314 5.01 -10.18 2.22
C ASN A 314 4.54 -11.64 2.26
N ILE A 315 5.29 -12.60 1.69
CA ILE A 315 5.02 -14.04 1.88
C ILE A 315 5.11 -14.42 3.36
N GLY A 316 6.09 -13.87 4.09
CA GLY A 316 6.25 -14.10 5.53
C GLY A 316 5.06 -13.60 6.37
N LYS A 317 4.35 -12.57 5.90
CA LYS A 317 3.17 -12.03 6.59
C LYS A 317 1.94 -12.93 6.48
N LEU A 318 1.78 -13.65 5.36
CA LEU A 318 0.58 -14.42 5.06
C LEU A 318 0.28 -15.52 6.11
N PRO A 319 -1.01 -15.88 6.32
CA PRO A 319 -1.41 -16.95 7.23
C PRO A 319 -1.14 -18.34 6.62
N LEU A 320 0.14 -18.64 6.38
CA LEU A 320 0.58 -19.92 5.83
C LEU A 320 0.20 -21.07 6.76
N ASN A 321 -0.27 -22.17 6.17
CA ASN A 321 -0.73 -23.36 6.90
C ASN A 321 -0.08 -24.63 6.33
N ALA A 322 -0.47 -25.80 6.82
CA ALA A 322 0.13 -27.08 6.43
C ALA A 322 -0.02 -27.40 4.92
N ARG A 323 -0.97 -26.77 4.21
CA ARG A 323 -1.14 -26.92 2.76
C ARG A 323 -0.20 -26.03 1.95
N SER A 324 0.38 -25.01 2.57
CA SER A 324 1.38 -24.17 1.93
C SER A 324 2.67 -24.96 1.73
N ASP A 325 3.27 -24.89 0.53
CA ASP A 325 4.57 -25.53 0.27
C ASP A 325 5.70 -24.72 0.95
N ILE A 326 5.82 -24.90 2.27
CA ILE A 326 6.83 -24.21 3.09
C ILE A 326 8.24 -24.51 2.60
N LYS A 327 8.49 -25.73 2.09
CA LYS A 327 9.80 -26.12 1.59
C LYS A 327 10.16 -25.33 0.32
N LEU A 328 9.23 -25.19 -0.62
CA LEU A 328 9.42 -24.35 -1.80
C LEU A 328 9.58 -22.87 -1.44
N ILE A 329 8.78 -22.36 -0.49
CA ILE A 329 8.85 -20.96 -0.04
C ILE A 329 10.23 -20.66 0.56
N THR A 330 10.66 -21.44 1.55
CA THR A 330 11.95 -21.23 2.24
C THR A 330 13.11 -21.40 1.27
N TYR A 331 13.08 -22.43 0.41
CA TYR A 331 14.07 -22.61 -0.65
C TYR A 331 14.17 -21.38 -1.55
N SER A 332 13.02 -20.86 -2.01
CA SER A 332 12.99 -19.74 -2.96
C SER A 332 13.51 -18.44 -2.32
N ILE A 333 13.31 -18.25 -1.02
CA ILE A 333 13.88 -17.10 -0.29
C ILE A 333 15.39 -17.25 -0.10
N VAL A 334 15.90 -18.46 0.20
CA VAL A 334 17.36 -18.71 0.29
C VAL A 334 18.02 -18.49 -1.07
N ASP A 335 17.43 -18.98 -2.16
CA ASP A 335 17.91 -18.79 -3.53
C ASP A 335 17.91 -17.30 -3.93
N LEU A 336 16.84 -16.55 -3.63
CA LEU A 336 16.81 -15.09 -3.80
C LEU A 336 17.98 -14.44 -3.04
N THR A 337 18.16 -14.80 -1.77
CA THR A 337 19.21 -14.23 -0.91
C THR A 337 20.58 -14.49 -1.51
N ARG A 338 20.84 -15.72 -1.98
CA ARG A 338 22.12 -16.10 -2.59
C ARG A 338 22.44 -15.28 -3.85
N LYS A 339 21.41 -15.03 -4.68
CA LYS A 339 21.50 -14.18 -5.88
C LYS A 339 21.73 -12.71 -5.51
N MET A 340 21.06 -12.21 -4.47
CA MET A 340 21.31 -10.87 -3.94
C MET A 340 22.74 -10.71 -3.41
N VAL A 341 23.29 -11.70 -2.69
CA VAL A 341 24.68 -11.70 -2.21
C VAL A 341 25.66 -11.64 -3.39
N ALA A 342 25.40 -12.39 -4.47
CA ALA A 342 26.24 -12.37 -5.65
C ALA A 342 26.31 -10.98 -6.29
N GLU A 343 25.17 -10.29 -6.44
CA GLU A 343 25.14 -8.93 -7.00
C GLU A 343 25.66 -7.87 -6.01
N TYR A 344 25.38 -8.02 -4.72
CA TYR A 344 25.94 -7.17 -3.68
C TYR A 344 27.47 -7.20 -3.68
N ASN A 345 28.09 -8.38 -3.80
CA ASN A 345 29.55 -8.50 -3.86
C ASN A 345 30.18 -7.86 -5.10
N LYS A 346 29.40 -7.65 -6.17
CA LYS A 346 29.81 -6.89 -7.38
C LYS A 346 29.66 -5.39 -7.16
N ASN A 347 28.60 -4.94 -6.48
CA ASN A 347 28.35 -3.54 -6.17
C ASN A 347 27.74 -3.37 -4.77
N ASN A 348 28.57 -3.22 -3.75
CA ASN A 348 28.15 -3.11 -2.35
C ASN A 348 27.79 -1.69 -1.91
N ASN A 349 28.00 -0.68 -2.76
CA ASN A 349 27.78 0.73 -2.44
C ASN A 349 26.31 1.19 -2.63
N ALA A 350 25.47 0.35 -3.24
CA ALA A 350 24.09 0.73 -3.53
C ALA A 350 23.22 0.79 -2.25
N ARG A 351 22.61 1.96 -1.99
CA ARG A 351 21.82 2.23 -0.78
C ARG A 351 20.61 1.31 -0.58
N PHE A 352 20.09 0.70 -1.63
CA PHE A 352 18.91 -0.17 -1.55
C PHE A 352 19.21 -1.54 -0.93
N TRP A 353 20.48 -1.96 -0.82
CA TRP A 353 20.83 -3.30 -0.32
C TRP A 353 20.37 -3.54 1.11
N LYS A 354 20.60 -2.59 2.02
CA LYS A 354 20.17 -2.72 3.42
C LYS A 354 18.68 -3.03 3.52
N ARG A 355 17.84 -2.28 2.78
CA ARG A 355 16.39 -2.52 2.73
C ARG A 355 16.05 -3.89 2.14
N CYS A 356 16.73 -4.32 1.07
CA CYS A 356 16.43 -5.61 0.44
C CYS A 356 16.79 -6.79 1.37
N PHE A 357 17.94 -6.74 2.05
CA PHE A 357 18.32 -7.78 3.02
C PHE A 357 17.46 -7.72 4.28
N TRP A 358 17.03 -6.53 4.72
CA TRP A 358 16.06 -6.39 5.79
C TRP A 358 14.70 -7.03 5.46
N ASN A 359 14.20 -6.87 4.24
CA ASN A 359 12.97 -7.54 3.79
C ASN A 359 13.10 -9.08 3.86
N VAL A 360 14.25 -9.63 3.45
CA VAL A 360 14.52 -11.07 3.55
C VAL A 360 14.55 -11.54 5.01
N TYR A 361 15.14 -10.75 5.91
CA TYR A 361 15.09 -11.03 7.34
C TYR A 361 13.65 -11.06 7.86
N LEU A 362 12.85 -10.04 7.50
CA LEU A 362 11.45 -9.94 7.91
C LEU A 362 10.54 -11.00 7.27
N ALA A 363 10.97 -11.65 6.20
CA ALA A 363 10.27 -12.84 5.70
C ALA A 363 10.30 -13.98 6.73
N PHE A 364 11.34 -14.07 7.55
CA PHE A 364 11.48 -15.09 8.60
C PHE A 364 11.08 -14.59 9.99
N LYS A 365 11.44 -13.36 10.35
CA LYS A 365 11.23 -12.80 11.68
C LYS A 365 10.13 -11.74 11.67
N PRO A 366 9.32 -11.65 12.73
CA PRO A 366 8.30 -10.61 12.80
C PRO A 366 8.96 -9.22 12.89
N ALA A 367 8.31 -8.22 12.32
CA ALA A 367 8.73 -6.83 12.47
C ALA A 367 8.55 -6.31 13.90
N ASN A 368 7.51 -6.81 14.60
CA ASN A 368 7.15 -6.42 15.96
C ASN A 368 7.13 -7.64 16.88
N GLN A 369 7.60 -7.48 18.12
CA GLN A 369 7.53 -8.54 19.12
C GLN A 369 6.07 -8.94 19.38
N GLY A 370 5.78 -10.25 19.38
CA GLY A 370 4.43 -10.77 19.57
C GLY A 370 3.54 -10.77 18.33
N SER A 371 4.05 -10.40 17.15
CA SER A 371 3.35 -10.59 15.87
C SER A 371 3.46 -12.05 15.40
N ASP A 372 2.40 -12.56 14.78
CA ASP A 372 2.36 -13.88 14.12
C ASP A 372 2.99 -13.86 12.70
N GLU A 373 3.57 -12.72 12.30
CA GLU A 373 4.26 -12.55 11.03
C GLU A 373 5.65 -13.19 11.02
N GLY A 374 6.12 -13.54 9.83
CA GLY A 374 7.41 -14.18 9.62
C GLY A 374 7.32 -15.70 9.71
N LEU A 375 8.09 -16.38 8.86
CA LEU A 375 8.08 -17.83 8.75
C LEU A 375 8.38 -18.55 10.07
N THR A 376 9.24 -17.99 10.94
CA THR A 376 9.57 -18.65 12.21
C THR A 376 8.41 -18.67 13.19
N GLN A 377 7.42 -17.78 13.03
CA GLN A 377 6.21 -17.77 13.86
C GLN A 377 5.16 -18.77 13.37
N LYS A 378 5.27 -19.25 12.12
CA LYS A 378 4.31 -20.19 11.55
C LYS A 378 4.54 -21.58 12.14
N LYS A 379 3.57 -22.16 12.85
CA LYS A 379 3.68 -23.48 13.49
C LYS A 379 3.68 -24.67 12.50
N VAL A 380 4.34 -24.51 11.35
CA VAL A 380 4.40 -25.49 10.25
C VAL A 380 5.84 -25.65 9.76
N ASN A 381 6.29 -26.90 9.60
CA ASN A 381 7.62 -27.24 9.07
C ASN A 381 8.79 -26.47 9.72
N GLN A 382 8.74 -26.30 11.04
CA GLN A 382 9.69 -25.49 11.82
C GLN A 382 11.16 -25.85 11.60
N THR A 383 11.49 -27.14 11.48
CA THR A 383 12.86 -27.59 11.16
C THR A 383 13.34 -27.02 9.83
N VAL A 384 12.52 -27.10 8.78
CA VAL A 384 12.83 -26.58 7.44
C VAL A 384 12.99 -25.07 7.47
N VAL A 385 12.10 -24.37 8.18
CA VAL A 385 12.16 -22.92 8.35
C VAL A 385 13.44 -22.49 9.07
N ASN A 386 13.76 -23.14 10.19
CA ASN A 386 14.94 -22.81 10.99
C ASN A 386 16.24 -23.08 10.22
N ASP A 387 16.32 -24.17 9.46
CA ASP A 387 17.49 -24.48 8.64
C ASP A 387 17.68 -23.49 7.48
N ALA A 388 16.59 -23.06 6.84
CA ALA A 388 16.65 -21.99 5.83
C ALA A 388 17.06 -20.64 6.45
N TYR A 389 16.53 -20.30 7.64
CA TYR A 389 16.88 -19.08 8.36
C TYR A 389 18.38 -19.00 8.69
N LYS A 390 19.01 -20.12 9.06
CA LYS A 390 20.47 -20.19 9.29
C LYS A 390 21.27 -19.77 8.04
N GLN A 391 20.75 -20.03 6.83
CA GLN A 391 21.44 -19.67 5.59
C GLN A 391 21.37 -18.17 5.29
N ILE A 392 20.27 -17.50 5.66
CA ILE A 392 20.06 -16.08 5.33
C ILE A 392 20.57 -15.14 6.42
N ILE A 393 20.66 -15.57 7.68
CA ILE A 393 20.95 -14.65 8.79
C ILE A 393 22.37 -14.08 8.76
N LYS A 394 23.37 -14.89 8.38
CA LYS A 394 24.77 -14.42 8.29
C LYS A 394 24.91 -13.26 7.29
N PRO A 395 24.52 -13.39 6.00
CA PRO A 395 24.65 -12.27 5.06
C PRO A 395 23.78 -11.07 5.45
N VAL A 396 22.58 -11.28 5.99
CA VAL A 396 21.73 -10.19 6.50
C VAL A 396 22.45 -9.42 7.61
N ALA A 397 22.97 -10.11 8.63
CA ALA A 397 23.62 -9.49 9.77
C ALA A 397 24.83 -8.66 9.36
N THR A 398 25.62 -9.13 8.39
CA THR A 398 26.76 -8.38 7.84
C THR A 398 26.31 -7.09 7.13
N ILE A 399 25.23 -7.13 6.34
CA ILE A 399 24.84 -6.01 5.47
C ILE A 399 24.02 -4.94 6.22
N VAL A 400 23.21 -5.36 7.19
CA VAL A 400 22.31 -4.45 7.92
C VAL A 400 23.07 -3.64 8.99
N GLN A 401 24.32 -4.00 9.32
CA GLN A 401 25.15 -3.25 10.26
C GLN A 401 25.35 -1.77 9.85
N PRO A 402 25.54 -0.86 10.84
CA PRO A 402 25.94 0.52 10.58
C PRO A 402 27.25 0.62 9.78
N GLY A 403 27.43 1.71 9.04
CA GLY A 403 28.63 1.93 8.23
C GLY A 403 28.60 1.27 6.85
N ASN A 404 29.78 1.12 6.24
CA ASN A 404 30.01 0.49 4.94
C ASN A 404 30.18 -1.02 5.12
N PRO A 405 29.16 -1.83 4.81
CA PRO A 405 29.24 -3.26 5.07
C PRO A 405 30.26 -3.92 4.13
N PRO A 406 31.05 -4.89 4.62
CA PRO A 406 32.03 -5.59 3.80
C PRO A 406 31.34 -6.49 2.77
N LYS A 407 32.13 -7.03 1.83
CA LYS A 407 31.68 -8.12 0.97
C LYS A 407 31.40 -9.37 1.80
N ILE A 408 30.45 -10.18 1.35
CA ILE A 408 30.14 -11.47 1.98
C ILE A 408 31.20 -12.49 1.61
N ALA A 409 31.73 -13.19 2.61
CA ALA A 409 32.80 -14.17 2.46
C ALA A 409 32.35 -15.44 1.71
N ALA A 410 33.31 -16.12 1.07
CA ALA A 410 33.05 -17.24 0.18
C ALA A 410 32.52 -18.49 0.91
N ASP A 411 32.93 -18.71 2.16
CA ASP A 411 32.45 -19.77 3.04
C ASP A 411 30.95 -19.65 3.33
N VAL A 412 30.47 -18.41 3.54
CA VAL A 412 29.03 -18.12 3.70
C VAL A 412 28.27 -18.49 2.44
N THR A 413 28.76 -18.08 1.26
CA THR A 413 28.11 -18.42 -0.01
C THR A 413 28.16 -19.91 -0.32
N LYS A 414 29.25 -20.61 0.04
CA LYS A 414 29.38 -22.06 -0.13
C LYS A 414 28.36 -22.83 0.71
N SER A 415 28.18 -22.44 1.98
CA SER A 415 27.14 -23.02 2.85
C SER A 415 25.75 -22.89 2.24
N MET A 416 25.43 -21.73 1.67
CA MET A 416 24.14 -21.51 1.00
C MET A 416 23.99 -22.39 -0.24
N ASP A 417 25.04 -22.49 -1.07
CA ASP A 417 25.05 -23.28 -2.30
C ASP A 417 24.86 -24.78 -1.99
N ASP A 418 25.54 -25.31 -0.97
CA ASP A 418 25.40 -26.69 -0.53
C ASP A 418 24.00 -26.97 0.05
N TRP A 419 23.46 -26.02 0.82
CA TRP A 419 22.09 -26.13 1.35
C TRP A 419 21.05 -26.15 0.22
N LEU A 420 21.20 -25.29 -0.80
CA LEU A 420 20.31 -25.23 -1.96
C LEU A 420 20.36 -26.54 -2.75
N LYS A 421 21.54 -27.09 -3.03
CA LYS A 421 21.67 -28.39 -3.70
C LYS A 421 20.96 -29.50 -2.94
N LYS A 422 21.10 -29.55 -1.61
CA LYS A 422 20.48 -30.56 -0.75
C LYS A 422 18.96 -30.43 -0.65
N ASN A 423 18.42 -29.22 -0.74
CA ASN A 423 17.00 -28.92 -0.46
C ASN A 423 16.17 -28.61 -1.70
N LEU A 424 16.65 -28.98 -2.89
CA LEU A 424 15.96 -28.75 -4.16
C LEU A 424 14.48 -29.20 -4.09
N PRO A 425 13.51 -28.32 -4.38
CA PRO A 425 12.10 -28.68 -4.40
C PRO A 425 11.79 -29.65 -5.53
N LYS A 426 10.80 -30.54 -5.32
CA LYS A 426 10.35 -31.48 -6.36
C LYS A 426 9.73 -30.74 -7.56
N ASN A 427 8.98 -29.67 -7.28
CA ASN A 427 8.37 -28.79 -8.27
C ASN A 427 8.59 -27.33 -7.85
N PHE A 428 8.75 -26.42 -8.82
CA PHE A 428 8.94 -24.98 -8.55
C PHE A 428 7.63 -24.16 -8.49
N ARG A 429 6.48 -24.84 -8.41
CA ARG A 429 5.12 -24.26 -8.36
C ARG A 429 4.40 -24.73 -7.10
N VAL A 430 3.61 -23.86 -6.45
CA VAL A 430 2.86 -24.22 -5.23
C VAL A 430 1.63 -25.06 -5.58
N ALA A 431 1.05 -24.88 -6.76
CA ALA A 431 -0.03 -25.72 -7.29
C ALA A 431 0.46 -26.69 -8.39
N PRO A 432 -0.05 -27.95 -8.45
CA PRO A 432 0.12 -28.80 -9.62
C PRO A 432 -0.55 -28.14 -10.83
N VAL A 433 0.09 -28.25 -12.01
CA VAL A 433 -0.41 -27.70 -13.26
C VAL A 433 -1.83 -28.21 -13.50
N GLN A 434 -2.79 -27.31 -13.76
CA GLN A 434 -4.08 -27.72 -14.28
C GLN A 434 -3.85 -28.48 -15.58
N VAL A 435 -4.08 -29.79 -15.55
CA VAL A 435 -4.47 -30.51 -16.77
C VAL A 435 -5.75 -29.82 -17.20
N LYS A 436 -5.72 -29.06 -18.30
CA LYS A 436 -6.96 -28.65 -18.97
C LYS A 436 -7.77 -29.93 -19.14
N PRO A 437 -9.02 -30.02 -18.66
CA PRO A 437 -9.83 -31.18 -18.97
C PRO A 437 -9.93 -31.27 -20.49
N ASN A 438 -9.30 -32.30 -21.07
CA ASN A 438 -9.65 -32.75 -22.40
C ASN A 438 -11.09 -33.25 -22.30
N ASN A 439 -11.92 -32.81 -23.25
CA ASN A 439 -13.28 -33.27 -23.52
C ASN A 439 -14.39 -32.53 -22.77
N GLN A 440 -14.80 -31.41 -23.35
CA GLN A 440 -16.18 -31.30 -23.81
C GLN A 440 -16.13 -31.21 -25.32
N GLN A 441 -16.17 -32.37 -25.99
CA GLN A 441 -16.78 -32.42 -27.31
C GLN A 441 -18.22 -31.93 -27.11
N VAL A 442 -18.50 -30.75 -27.65
CA VAL A 442 -19.86 -30.28 -27.84
C VAL A 442 -20.52 -31.34 -28.72
N ALA A 443 -21.46 -32.08 -28.15
CA ALA A 443 -22.40 -32.84 -28.94
C ALA A 443 -23.22 -31.81 -29.72
N GLU A 444 -22.86 -31.61 -30.99
CA GLU A 444 -23.80 -31.11 -31.98
C GLU A 444 -24.93 -32.14 -32.07
N GLY A 445 -26.07 -31.78 -31.51
CA GLY A 445 -27.32 -32.53 -31.61
C GLY A 445 -28.28 -31.75 -32.49
N ASN A 446 -28.47 -32.29 -33.70
CA ASN A 446 -29.55 -32.14 -34.69
C ASN A 446 -30.64 -31.10 -34.47
#